data_AF-A0A1R4F7G2-F1
#
_entry.id   AF-A0A1R4F7G2-F1
#
_cell.length_a   1.000
_cell.length_b   1.000
_cell.length_c   1.000
_cell.angle_alpha   90.00
_cell.angle_beta   90.00
_cell.angle_gamma   90.00
#
_symmetry.space_group_name_H-M   'P 1'
#
loop_
_entity.id
_entity.type
_entity.pdbx_description
1 polymer ?
#
loop_
_entity_poly.entity_id
_entity_poly.type
_entity_poly.pdbx_seq_one_letter_code
_entity_poly.pdbx_strand_id
1 'polypeptide(L)'
;MSDVLEPLRQGRPARQRRWDWHEHRFLPHEDVQPAGLVVVEGCGALSRASRPLLDAAVWIDGDEAARRRRAGLRDGGDDWWEDWRAQEDAFYEAERSWELADLRLDIDGPPAGLDARVSAVREALAGEAAR
;
A
#
# COMPACT_ATOMS: atom_id res chain seq x y z
N MET A 1 1.63 -11.91 -4.22
CA MET A 1 0.83 -11.17 -3.23
C MET A 1 -0.03 -12.12 -2.39
N SER A 2 -0.83 -12.99 -3.02
CA SER A 2 -1.63 -14.02 -2.32
C SER A 2 -0.80 -14.93 -1.42
N ASP A 3 0.40 -15.35 -1.85
CA ASP A 3 1.33 -16.18 -1.06
C ASP A 3 1.78 -15.54 0.27
N VAL A 4 1.61 -14.22 0.42
CA VAL A 4 1.91 -13.49 1.66
C VAL A 4 0.63 -13.19 2.43
N LEU A 5 -0.37 -12.60 1.78
CA LEU A 5 -1.58 -12.12 2.46
C LEU A 5 -2.50 -13.25 2.92
N GLU A 6 -2.62 -14.33 2.14
CA GLU A 6 -3.53 -15.42 2.47
C GLU A 6 -3.08 -16.21 3.72
N PRO A 7 -1.79 -16.59 3.88
CA PRO A 7 -1.33 -17.17 5.13
C PRO A 7 -1.54 -16.24 6.33
N LEU A 8 -1.22 -14.94 6.21
CA LEU A 8 -1.38 -13.99 7.31
C LEU A 8 -2.85 -13.84 7.71
N ARG A 9 -3.78 -13.75 6.75
CA ARG A 9 -5.23 -13.74 7.02
C ARG A 9 -5.71 -15.00 7.73
N GLN A 10 -5.09 -16.14 7.46
CA GLN A 10 -5.38 -17.42 8.11
C GLN A 10 -4.65 -17.61 9.46
N GLY A 11 -3.97 -16.58 9.97
CA GLY A 11 -3.20 -16.67 11.21
C GLY A 11 -1.98 -17.59 11.11
N ARG A 12 -1.42 -17.76 9.90
CA ARG A 12 -0.24 -18.59 9.64
C ARG A 12 0.95 -17.72 9.23
N PRO A 13 2.19 -18.15 9.50
CA PRO A 13 3.36 -17.49 8.96
C PRO A 13 3.34 -17.44 7.43
N ALA A 14 3.71 -16.30 6.87
CA ALA A 14 3.93 -16.10 5.44
C ALA A 14 5.43 -16.07 5.11
N ARG A 15 5.78 -16.33 3.85
CA ARG A 15 7.16 -16.16 3.36
C ARG A 15 7.22 -15.01 2.37
N GLN A 16 8.06 -14.03 2.63
CA GLN A 16 8.30 -12.92 1.70
C GLN A 16 9.77 -12.84 1.29
N ARG A 17 10.03 -12.12 0.20
CA ARG A 17 11.38 -11.73 -0.19
C ARG A 17 11.48 -10.22 -0.11
N ARG A 18 12.50 -9.73 0.60
CA ARG A 18 12.82 -8.32 0.62
C ARG A 18 13.61 -7.94 -0.63
N TRP A 19 13.36 -6.74 -1.13
CA TRP A 19 14.21 -6.12 -2.14
C TRP A 19 15.36 -5.39 -1.46
N ASP A 20 16.59 -5.67 -1.88
CA ASP A 20 17.76 -4.89 -1.51
C ASP A 20 17.91 -3.73 -2.50
N TRP A 21 17.69 -2.52 -2.01
CA TRP A 21 17.76 -1.30 -2.80
C TRP A 21 19.19 -0.92 -3.21
N HIS A 22 20.22 -1.38 -2.49
CA HIS A 22 21.62 -1.08 -2.83
C HIS A 22 22.15 -2.05 -3.88
N GLU A 23 21.82 -3.33 -3.73
CA GLU A 23 22.31 -4.41 -4.60
C GLU A 23 21.35 -4.72 -5.76
N HIS A 24 20.22 -4.02 -5.86
CA HIS A 24 19.16 -4.20 -6.86
C HIS A 24 18.78 -5.68 -7.06
N ARG A 25 18.58 -6.41 -5.96
CA ARG A 25 18.24 -7.83 -5.99
C ARG A 25 17.32 -8.20 -4.85
N PHE A 26 16.58 -9.28 -5.05
CA PHE A 26 15.86 -9.90 -3.97
C PHE A 26 16.80 -10.65 -3.02
N LEU A 27 16.59 -10.47 -1.73
CA LEU A 27 17.20 -11.24 -0.65
C LEU A 27 16.56 -12.63 -0.53
N PRO A 28 17.17 -13.53 0.27
CA PRO A 28 16.53 -14.79 0.66
C PRO A 28 15.15 -14.58 1.28
N HIS A 29 14.35 -15.65 1.27
CA HIS A 29 13.04 -15.61 1.90
C HIS A 29 13.17 -15.44 3.41
N GLU A 30 12.29 -14.63 3.98
CA GLU A 30 12.11 -14.47 5.41
C GLU A 30 10.66 -14.76 5.80
N ASP A 31 10.46 -15.23 7.03
CA ASP A 31 9.14 -15.55 7.55
C ASP A 31 8.54 -14.30 8.23
N VAL A 32 7.29 -14.00 7.89
CA VAL A 32 6.49 -12.96 8.53
C VAL A 32 5.47 -13.65 9.43
N GLN A 33 5.53 -13.37 10.71
CA GLN A 33 4.57 -13.92 11.67
C GLN A 33 3.24 -13.17 11.57
N PRO A 34 2.09 -13.86 11.78
CA PRO A 34 0.81 -13.19 11.90
C PRO A 34 0.79 -12.22 13.10
N ALA A 35 0.07 -11.12 12.96
CA ALA A 35 -0.08 -10.10 14.00
C ALA A 35 -1.56 -9.68 14.10
N GLY A 36 -1.94 -9.08 15.23
CA GLY A 36 -3.30 -8.56 15.41
C GLY A 36 -3.66 -7.39 14.47
N LEU A 37 -2.66 -6.77 13.85
CA LEU A 37 -2.81 -5.80 12.78
C LEU A 37 -1.62 -5.94 11.83
N VAL A 38 -1.90 -6.08 10.53
CA VAL A 38 -0.89 -6.08 9.47
C VAL A 38 -1.16 -4.91 8.54
N VAL A 39 -0.16 -4.06 8.33
CA VAL A 39 -0.22 -2.97 7.35
C VAL A 39 0.57 -3.39 6.12
N VAL A 40 -0.06 -3.29 4.96
CA VAL A 40 0.55 -3.57 3.66
C VAL A 40 0.58 -2.26 2.88
N GLU A 41 1.76 -1.81 2.51
CA GLU A 41 1.97 -0.50 1.92
C GLU A 41 2.86 -0.56 0.67
N GLY A 42 2.71 0.46 -0.19
CA GLY A 42 3.44 0.59 -1.46
C GLY A 42 2.52 0.60 -2.68
N CYS A 43 3.09 0.95 -3.84
CA CYS A 43 2.39 1.12 -5.12
C CYS A 43 1.70 -0.17 -5.62
N GLY A 44 2.16 -1.36 -5.22
CA GLY A 44 1.52 -2.63 -5.55
C GLY A 44 0.53 -3.17 -4.51
N ALA A 45 0.35 -2.49 -3.36
CA ALA A 45 -0.35 -3.05 -2.20
C ALA A 45 -1.85 -3.30 -2.47
N LEU A 46 -2.49 -2.43 -3.26
CA LEU A 46 -3.90 -2.52 -3.60
C LEU A 46 -4.08 -2.90 -5.07
N SER A 47 -4.51 -4.14 -5.29
CA SER A 47 -4.80 -4.74 -6.59
C SER A 47 -6.08 -5.54 -6.50
N ARG A 48 -6.65 -5.97 -7.63
CA ARG A 48 -7.81 -6.87 -7.66
C ARG A 48 -7.51 -8.21 -6.95
N ALA A 49 -6.26 -8.64 -6.95
CA ALA A 49 -5.83 -9.86 -6.28
C ALA A 49 -5.69 -9.70 -4.75
N SER A 50 -5.23 -8.54 -4.27
CA SER A 50 -5.09 -8.29 -2.83
C SER A 50 -6.38 -7.83 -2.17
N ARG A 51 -7.24 -7.08 -2.86
CA ARG A 51 -8.45 -6.48 -2.26
C ARG A 51 -9.34 -7.48 -1.50
N PRO A 52 -9.61 -8.71 -1.99
CA PRO A 52 -10.44 -9.68 -1.27
C PRO A 52 -9.82 -10.19 0.05
N LEU A 53 -8.54 -9.92 0.30
CA LEU A 53 -7.80 -10.37 1.48
C LEU A 53 -7.63 -9.26 2.52
N LEU A 54 -8.03 -8.02 2.21
CA LEU A 54 -7.88 -6.83 3.06
C LEU A 54 -9.20 -6.50 3.78
N ASP A 55 -9.10 -6.25 5.09
CA ASP A 55 -10.23 -5.79 5.91
C ASP A 55 -10.55 -4.31 5.65
N ALA A 56 -9.52 -3.53 5.30
CA ALA A 56 -9.64 -2.14 4.89
C ALA A 56 -8.56 -1.76 3.86
N ALA A 57 -8.92 -0.91 2.90
CA ALA A 57 -8.02 -0.40 1.88
C ALA A 57 -8.05 1.13 1.83
N VAL A 58 -6.88 1.76 1.96
CA VAL A 58 -6.72 3.21 1.89
C VAL A 58 -5.84 3.57 0.70
N TRP A 59 -6.37 4.41 -0.19
CA TRP A 59 -5.60 5.05 -1.26
C TRP A 59 -5.17 6.44 -0.81
N ILE A 60 -3.89 6.77 -0.99
CA ILE A 60 -3.34 8.08 -0.67
C ILE A 60 -2.82 8.69 -1.96
N ASP A 61 -3.35 9.85 -2.30
CA ASP A 61 -3.00 10.61 -3.49
C ASP A 61 -2.49 12.00 -3.12
N GLY A 62 -1.83 12.65 -4.07
CA GLY A 62 -1.37 14.02 -3.95
C GLY A 62 -0.68 14.54 -5.21
N ASP A 63 -0.46 15.85 -5.24
CA ASP A 63 0.21 16.59 -6.29
C ASP A 63 1.55 15.96 -6.64
N GLU A 64 1.66 15.60 -7.91
CA GLU A 64 2.80 14.87 -8.44
C GLU A 64 4.08 15.71 -8.34
N ALA A 65 4.03 17.01 -8.65
CA ALA A 65 5.19 17.88 -8.57
C ALA A 65 5.71 17.98 -7.13
N ALA A 66 4.81 18.00 -6.15
CA ALA A 66 5.15 17.92 -4.74
C ALA A 66 5.76 16.56 -4.36
N ARG A 67 5.18 15.44 -4.83
CA ARG A 67 5.74 14.09 -4.61
C ARG A 67 7.14 13.95 -5.19
N ARG A 68 7.35 14.35 -6.45
CA ARG A 68 8.64 14.33 -7.16
C ARG A 68 9.69 15.14 -6.42
N ARG A 69 9.35 16.38 -6.05
CA ARG A 69 10.24 17.25 -5.28
C ARG A 69 10.63 16.60 -3.95
N ARG A 70 9.68 16.03 -3.20
CA ARG A 70 9.96 15.35 -1.93
C ARG A 70 10.86 14.13 -2.12
N ALA A 71 10.63 13.34 -3.16
CA ALA A 71 11.45 12.18 -3.48
C ALA A 71 12.89 12.58 -3.83
N GLY A 72 13.05 13.56 -4.73
CA GLY A 72 14.38 14.07 -5.10
C GLY A 72 15.16 14.64 -3.92
N LEU A 73 14.50 15.35 -3.00
CA LEU A 73 15.13 15.84 -1.76
C LEU A 73 15.58 14.72 -0.82
N ARG A 74 14.80 13.64 -0.72
CA ARG A 74 15.11 12.49 0.14
C ARG A 74 16.23 11.64 -0.44
N ASP A 75 16.19 11.43 -1.75
CA ASP A 75 17.01 10.42 -2.43
C ASP A 75 18.25 11.05 -3.11
N GLY A 76 18.40 12.38 -3.04
CA GLY A 76 19.55 13.12 -3.58
C GLY A 76 19.50 13.36 -5.09
N GLY A 77 18.38 13.03 -5.73
CA GLY A 77 18.14 13.15 -7.16
C GLY A 77 16.86 12.42 -7.57
N ASP A 78 16.38 12.68 -8.78
CA ASP A 78 15.11 12.16 -9.32
C ASP A 78 15.27 11.51 -10.71
N ASP A 79 16.48 11.12 -11.10
CA ASP A 79 16.78 10.50 -12.40
C ASP A 79 15.96 9.21 -12.64
N TRP A 80 15.52 8.54 -11.57
CA TRP A 80 14.69 7.33 -11.59
C TRP A 80 13.19 7.61 -11.69
N TRP A 81 12.77 8.87 -11.57
CA TRP A 81 11.36 9.24 -11.37
C TRP A 81 10.46 8.84 -12.54
N GLU A 82 10.87 9.14 -13.77
CA GLU A 82 10.05 8.88 -14.96
C GLU A 82 9.81 7.38 -15.16
N ASP A 83 10.86 6.56 -15.00
CA ASP A 83 10.77 5.11 -15.12
C ASP A 83 9.88 4.50 -14.02
N TRP A 84 10.00 5.00 -12.79
CA TRP A 84 9.17 4.56 -11.67
C TRP A 84 7.70 4.94 -11.88
N ARG A 85 7.45 6.19 -12.26
CA ARG A 85 6.11 6.71 -12.53
C ARG A 85 5.44 5.93 -13.65
N ALA A 86 6.14 5.65 -14.75
CA ALA A 86 5.57 4.90 -15.86
C ALA A 86 5.11 3.49 -15.43
N GLN A 87 5.84 2.83 -14.52
CA GLN A 87 5.44 1.55 -13.95
C GLN A 87 4.22 1.68 -13.03
N GLU A 88 4.19 2.72 -12.18
CA GLU A 88 3.03 3.03 -11.34
C GLU A 88 1.78 3.29 -12.19
N ASP A 89 1.87 4.15 -13.19
CA ASP A 89 0.76 4.53 -14.08
C ASP A 89 0.20 3.29 -14.81
N ALA A 90 1.07 2.45 -15.37
CA ALA A 90 0.66 1.21 -16.03
C ALA A 90 -0.03 0.23 -15.08
N PHE A 91 0.48 0.10 -13.85
CA PHE A 91 -0.13 -0.76 -12.84
C PHE A 91 -1.50 -0.22 -12.40
N TYR A 92 -1.60 1.07 -12.12
CA TYR A 92 -2.86 1.67 -11.67
C TYR A 92 -3.92 1.70 -12.76
N GLU A 93 -3.54 1.87 -14.03
CA GLU A 93 -4.48 1.76 -15.15
C GLU A 93 -5.04 0.33 -15.26
N ALA A 94 -4.19 -0.69 -15.10
CA ALA A 94 -4.60 -2.09 -15.17
C ALA A 94 -5.45 -2.54 -13.97
N GLU A 95 -5.08 -2.11 -12.75
CA GLU A 95 -5.71 -2.56 -11.51
C GLU A 95 -6.83 -1.65 -11.01
N ARG A 96 -6.90 -0.40 -11.49
CA ARG A 96 -7.85 0.62 -11.03
C ARG A 96 -7.81 0.77 -9.51
N SER A 97 -6.61 0.75 -8.92
CA SER A 97 -6.39 0.62 -7.47
C SER A 97 -7.16 1.63 -6.63
N TRP A 98 -7.28 2.88 -7.10
CA TRP A 98 -8.04 3.92 -6.40
C TRP A 98 -9.55 3.63 -6.29
N GLU A 99 -10.10 2.78 -7.16
CA GLU A 99 -11.52 2.36 -7.13
C GLU A 99 -11.76 1.18 -6.18
N LEU A 100 -10.70 0.46 -5.82
CA LEU A 100 -10.75 -0.66 -4.88
C LEU A 100 -10.67 -0.19 -3.42
N ALA A 101 -10.31 1.07 -3.18
CA ALA A 101 -10.12 1.62 -1.85
C ALA A 101 -11.45 1.96 -1.16
N ASP A 102 -11.53 1.65 0.13
CA ASP A 102 -12.65 2.08 0.99
C ASP A 102 -12.52 3.57 1.34
N LEU A 103 -11.30 4.09 1.34
CA LEU A 103 -10.98 5.48 1.66
C LEU A 103 -9.92 6.05 0.70
N ARG A 104 -10.19 7.22 0.11
CA ARG A 104 -9.26 7.92 -0.80
C ARG A 104 -8.78 9.26 -0.25
N LEU A 105 -7.64 9.31 0.41
CA LEU A 105 -7.05 10.53 0.97
C LEU A 105 -6.33 11.34 -0.11
N ASP A 106 -6.61 12.64 -0.18
CA ASP A 106 -5.80 13.62 -0.90
C ASP A 106 -5.02 14.42 0.15
N ILE A 107 -3.68 14.39 0.07
CA ILE A 107 -2.80 15.00 1.06
C ILE A 107 -2.49 16.48 0.79
N ASP A 108 -2.89 17.01 -0.37
CA ASP A 108 -2.71 18.42 -0.71
C ASP A 108 -3.97 19.24 -0.42
N GLY A 109 -5.10 18.56 -0.18
CA GLY A 109 -6.32 19.15 0.35
C GLY A 109 -6.21 19.55 1.82
N PRO A 110 -7.09 20.44 2.31
CA PRO A 110 -7.18 20.74 3.75
C PRO A 110 -7.50 19.46 4.54
N PRO A 111 -7.04 19.32 5.81
CA PRO A 111 -7.28 18.12 6.64
C PRO A 111 -8.76 17.97 7.08
N ALA A 112 -9.70 18.59 6.37
CA ALA A 112 -11.12 18.56 6.68
C ALA A 112 -11.65 17.12 6.68
N GLY A 113 -12.31 16.74 7.78
CA GLY A 113 -12.97 15.45 7.91
C GLY A 113 -12.02 14.25 8.14
N LEU A 114 -10.72 14.46 8.42
CA LEU A 114 -9.79 13.36 8.71
C LEU A 114 -10.28 12.48 9.88
N ASP A 115 -10.77 13.09 10.96
CA ASP A 115 -11.28 12.35 12.13
C ASP A 115 -12.46 11.43 11.76
N ALA A 116 -13.41 11.93 10.96
CA ALA A 116 -14.55 11.14 10.50
C ALA A 116 -14.10 9.95 9.62
N ARG A 117 -13.07 10.16 8.80
CA ARG A 117 -12.52 9.16 7.88
C ARG A 117 -11.72 8.08 8.62
N VAL A 118 -10.97 8.48 9.65
CA VAL A 118 -10.27 7.55 10.56
C VAL A 118 -11.29 6.71 11.34
N SER A 119 -12.38 7.31 11.83
CA SER A 119 -13.45 6.57 12.50
C SER A 119 -14.10 5.54 11.58
N ALA A 120 -14.38 5.88 10.32
CA ALA A 120 -14.94 4.94 9.35
C ALA A 120 -14.02 3.72 9.10
N VAL A 121 -12.70 3.94 8.99
CA VAL A 121 -11.72 2.83 8.87
C VAL A 121 -11.71 1.97 10.13
N ARG A 122 -11.76 2.59 11.32
CA ARG A 122 -11.83 1.84 12.59
C ARG A 122 -13.09 1.00 12.69
N GLU A 123 -14.23 1.52 12.25
CA GLU A 123 -15.49 0.77 12.22
C GLU A 123 -15.44 -0.40 11.24
N ALA A 124 -14.85 -0.21 10.05
CA ALA A 124 -14.63 -1.29 9.09
C ALA A 124 -13.78 -2.42 9.69
N LEU A 125 -12.66 -2.07 10.34
CA LEU A 125 -11.79 -3.03 11.04
C LEU A 125 -12.49 -3.72 12.22
N ALA A 126 -13.36 -3.01 12.95
CA ALA A 126 -14.11 -3.58 14.07
C ALA A 126 -15.26 -4.50 13.64
N GLY A 127 -15.84 -4.27 12.46
CA GLY A 127 -16.96 -5.06 11.91
C GLY A 127 -16.58 -6.47 11.47
N GLU A 128 -15.32 -6.71 11.09
CA GLU A 128 -14.83 -8.05 10.75
C GLU A 128 -14.39 -8.86 11.98
N ALA A 129 -13.92 -8.22 13.05
CA ALA A 129 -13.56 -8.90 14.30
C ALA A 129 -14.74 -9.59 15.03
N ALA A 130 -15.97 -9.36 14.57
CA ALA A 130 -17.20 -9.95 15.10
C ALA A 130 -17.75 -11.15 14.29
N ARG A 131 -17.01 -11.62 13.27
CA ARG A 131 -17.35 -12.81 12.45
C ARG A 131 -16.29 -13.90 12.61
#